data_AF-A0A8J4VYC7-F1
#
_entry.id   AF-A0A8J4VYC7-F1
#
_cell.length_a   1.000
_cell.length_b   1.000
_cell.length_c   1.000
_cell.angle_alpha   90.00
_cell.angle_beta   90.00
_cell.angle_gamma   90.00
#
_symmetry.space_group_name_H-M   'P 1'
#
loop_
_entity.id
_entity.type
_entity.pdbx_description
1 polymer ?
#
loop_
_entity_poly.entity_id
_entity_poly.type
_entity_poly.pdbx_seq_one_letter_code
_entity_poly.pdbx_strand_id
1 'polypeptide(L)'
;MAWFQLVDLRGEAFNNTTPDQVPLNDNNNVASFRTAVKRLYEDSHLHGIAASDLIVYESQAAFAAEQPLELDAMIEKRGGKLRNSLLVKVPNLTRKRKLSEESILDQLEALQVAEVEFQLDALSDKQESENPIVMTPGLHTFWKESGDFPSSYFVRKEEVVFWQVVKGLLPTVGKKRIVMVGSPGVGKSCFLMLVGFYMACVEKKKYDAKHDDPSHVVVLPAWQRDDLEQYARLTEWVISTGFRKTKNLKDSTWPKLVKEQYFYSGGSLREFCKTREALEEQVEKDCGKVGNAQAYQLVYTYGGDRSNDQVDRVRRHYITDPKNEEHYTKSRYWKVSVDSGYALKLLGRHVSMEKQLEVFKYAESIGAGFLGTAYELLLHHAVHEAYAKKTPVVLKMKKGSYYERIEICVPHVECCGENEDECYICLAKLSERTYWHPDYPFFPFIDAVVMCEAFKSGSNRPEMIVAYIQATIRNEKTFKPHRLRELNEAMNKNPNIVDVNRAFVVVGPDSTICETFTLRDAPNPEDFLTMVSCFDPHEFERQ
;
A
#
# COMPACT_ATOMS: atom_id res chain seq x y z
N MET A 1 13.21 12.76 52.33
CA MET A 1 13.81 12.70 50.98
C MET A 1 14.66 11.44 50.93
N ALA A 2 14.60 10.68 49.85
CA ALA A 2 15.42 9.49 49.65
C ALA A 2 16.21 9.61 48.34
N TRP A 3 17.52 9.39 48.42
CA TRP A 3 18.45 9.29 47.30
C TRP A 3 18.35 7.94 46.62
N PHE A 4 18.43 7.95 45.30
CA PHE A 4 18.38 6.74 44.49
C PHE A 4 19.16 6.89 43.18
N GLN A 5 19.49 5.77 42.55
CA GLN A 5 20.11 5.69 41.24
C GLN A 5 19.27 4.75 40.37
N LEU A 6 18.91 5.19 39.16
CA LEU A 6 18.34 4.30 38.15
C LEU A 6 19.45 3.40 37.62
N VAL A 7 19.21 2.09 37.60
CA VAL A 7 20.17 1.11 37.08
C VAL A 7 19.56 0.16 36.07
N ASP A 8 20.40 -0.32 35.16
CA ASP A 8 20.05 -1.30 34.15
C ASP A 8 20.07 -2.75 34.71
N LEU A 9 19.97 -3.73 33.81
CA LEU A 9 20.00 -5.16 34.18
C LEU A 9 21.33 -5.62 34.78
N ARG A 10 22.42 -4.88 34.58
CA ARG A 10 23.76 -5.18 35.08
C ARG A 10 24.07 -4.45 36.38
N GLY A 11 23.17 -3.57 36.83
CA GLY A 11 23.40 -2.73 38.00
C GLY A 11 24.24 -1.50 37.70
N GLU A 12 24.40 -1.15 36.41
CA GLU A 12 25.08 0.04 35.94
C GLU A 12 24.09 1.20 35.76
N ALA A 13 24.57 2.44 35.78
CA ALA A 13 23.71 3.62 35.64
C ALA A 13 22.87 3.57 34.35
N PHE A 14 21.54 3.59 34.50
CA PHE A 14 20.62 3.52 33.37
C PHE A 14 20.70 4.80 32.54
N ASN A 15 20.96 4.70 31.24
CA ASN A 15 21.08 5.85 30.33
C ASN A 15 22.00 6.97 30.83
N ASN A 16 23.10 6.64 31.51
CA ASN A 16 24.05 7.60 32.10
C ASN A 16 23.41 8.56 33.12
N THR A 17 22.32 8.16 33.76
CA THR A 17 21.70 8.95 34.84
C THR A 17 22.62 9.05 36.05
N THR A 18 22.55 10.18 36.76
CA THR A 18 23.21 10.39 38.05
C THR A 18 22.25 10.14 39.21
N PRO A 19 22.74 9.92 40.44
CA PRO A 19 21.85 9.74 41.57
C PRO A 19 21.00 10.99 41.81
N ASP A 20 19.73 10.78 42.10
CA ASP A 20 18.73 11.83 42.31
C ASP A 20 17.93 11.55 43.58
N GLN A 21 17.02 12.44 43.95
CA GLN A 21 16.28 12.36 45.22
C GLN A 21 14.81 12.71 45.08
N VAL A 22 13.96 11.92 45.74
CA VAL A 22 12.51 12.12 45.77
C VAL A 22 12.02 12.44 47.19
N PRO A 23 10.96 13.27 47.32
CA PRO A 23 10.31 13.50 48.61
C PRO A 23 9.67 12.19 49.11
N LEU A 24 9.72 12.02 50.44
CA LEU A 24 9.14 10.91 51.17
C LEU A 24 7.80 11.40 51.77
N ASN A 25 6.69 10.67 51.57
CA ASN A 25 5.35 11.02 52.05
C ASN A 25 4.98 10.23 53.33
N ASP A 26 3.79 10.39 53.92
CA ASP A 26 3.50 9.75 55.22
C ASP A 26 3.48 8.21 55.17
N ASN A 27 3.27 7.63 53.98
CA ASN A 27 3.29 6.18 53.72
C ASN A 27 4.58 5.77 52.98
N ASN A 28 5.74 5.98 53.62
CA ASN A 28 7.10 5.77 53.09
C ASN A 28 7.49 4.31 52.80
N ASN A 29 6.63 3.53 52.15
CA ASN A 29 6.96 2.19 51.69
C ASN A 29 7.52 2.17 50.26
N VAL A 30 8.00 1.02 49.83
CA VAL A 30 8.58 0.83 48.48
C VAL A 30 7.56 1.16 47.38
N ALA A 31 6.27 0.86 47.56
CA ALA A 31 5.23 1.17 46.59
C ALA A 31 5.09 2.69 46.30
N SER A 32 5.00 3.49 47.36
CA SER A 32 4.88 4.95 47.23
C SER A 32 6.17 5.56 46.68
N PHE A 33 7.32 5.02 47.07
CA PHE A 33 8.63 5.42 46.55
C PHE A 33 8.77 5.17 45.04
N ARG A 34 8.36 4.00 44.53
CA ARG A 34 8.35 3.71 43.07
C ARG A 34 7.49 4.74 42.31
N THR A 35 6.35 5.10 42.88
CA THR A 35 5.44 6.08 42.28
C THR A 35 6.08 7.47 42.20
N ALA A 36 6.80 7.88 43.26
CA ALA A 36 7.54 9.14 43.29
C ALA A 36 8.69 9.16 42.26
N VAL A 37 9.45 8.07 42.13
CA VAL A 37 10.53 7.94 41.14
C VAL A 37 9.98 7.96 39.71
N LYS A 38 8.88 7.26 39.44
CA LYS A 38 8.20 7.29 38.13
C LYS A 38 7.76 8.71 37.77
N ARG A 39 7.16 9.43 38.70
CA ARG A 39 6.70 10.81 38.47
C ARG A 39 7.84 11.76 38.09
N LEU A 40 9.05 11.55 38.64
CA LEU A 40 10.22 12.37 38.33
C LEU A 40 10.72 12.20 36.88
N TYR A 41 10.60 10.99 36.32
CA TYR A 41 11.07 10.67 34.96
C TYR A 41 9.95 10.27 34.00
N GLU A 42 8.73 10.74 34.27
CA GLU A 42 7.52 10.31 33.56
C GLU A 42 7.62 10.58 32.05
N ASP A 43 8.14 11.76 31.68
CA ASP A 43 8.30 12.23 30.31
C ASP A 43 9.73 12.04 29.76
N SER A 44 10.57 11.26 30.45
CA SER A 44 11.97 11.04 30.05
C SER A 44 12.36 9.57 30.14
N HIS A 45 13.27 9.21 31.06
CA HIS A 45 13.90 7.89 31.13
C HIS A 45 12.92 6.75 31.47
N LEU A 46 11.76 7.07 32.04
CA LEU A 46 10.73 6.09 32.41
C LEU A 46 9.47 6.22 31.53
N HIS A 47 9.51 6.95 30.42
CA HIS A 47 8.37 7.05 29.50
C HIS A 47 7.91 5.65 29.04
N GLY A 48 6.61 5.36 29.18
CA GLY A 48 6.04 4.04 28.86
C GLY A 48 6.31 2.91 29.86
N ILE A 49 7.01 3.15 30.98
CA ILE A 49 7.25 2.18 32.06
C ILE A 49 6.31 2.47 33.22
N ALA A 50 5.59 1.46 33.73
CA ALA A 50 4.73 1.60 34.89
C ALA A 50 5.54 1.59 36.19
N ALA A 51 5.09 2.33 37.21
CA ALA A 51 5.76 2.35 38.52
C ALA A 51 5.83 0.95 39.18
N SER A 52 4.85 0.08 38.89
CA SER A 52 4.82 -1.31 39.34
C SER A 52 6.02 -2.13 38.87
N ASP A 53 6.59 -1.77 37.71
CA ASP A 53 7.61 -2.57 37.03
C ASP A 53 9.03 -2.23 37.49
N LEU A 54 9.18 -1.15 38.26
CA LEU A 54 10.44 -0.77 38.90
C LEU A 54 10.73 -1.69 40.07
N ILE A 55 11.97 -2.17 40.20
CA ILE A 55 12.40 -3.00 41.33
C ILE A 55 13.41 -2.22 42.18
N VAL A 56 13.22 -2.21 43.50
CA VAL A 56 14.03 -1.40 44.41
C VAL A 56 14.92 -2.29 45.26
N TYR A 57 16.21 -2.00 45.28
CA TYR A 57 17.21 -2.68 46.09
C TYR A 57 17.85 -1.69 47.07
N GLU A 58 18.23 -2.19 48.24
CA GLU A 58 18.85 -1.36 49.28
C GLU A 58 20.29 -0.93 48.93
N SER A 59 21.03 -1.76 48.20
CA SER A 59 22.45 -1.53 47.90
C SER A 59 22.91 -2.39 46.71
N GLN A 60 24.11 -2.11 46.19
CA GLN A 60 24.71 -2.89 45.11
C GLN A 60 24.89 -4.36 45.50
N ALA A 61 25.19 -4.64 46.77
CA ALA A 61 25.30 -6.00 47.28
C ALA A 61 23.95 -6.73 47.25
N ALA A 62 22.86 -6.05 47.65
CA ALA A 62 21.50 -6.60 47.57
C ALA A 62 21.05 -6.82 46.13
N PHE A 63 21.43 -5.93 45.22
CA PHE A 63 21.21 -6.09 43.78
C PHE A 63 21.95 -7.33 43.24
N ALA A 64 23.23 -7.48 43.56
CA ALA A 64 24.04 -8.62 43.12
C ALA A 64 23.57 -9.96 43.71
N ALA A 65 23.00 -9.94 44.91
CA ALA A 65 22.39 -11.11 45.55
C ALA A 65 20.92 -11.37 45.13
N GLU A 66 20.37 -10.54 44.21
CA GLU A 66 18.97 -10.59 43.77
C GLU A 66 17.94 -10.55 44.92
N GLN A 67 18.21 -9.74 45.95
CA GLN A 67 17.34 -9.56 47.12
C GLN A 67 16.65 -8.17 47.07
N PRO A 68 15.52 -8.03 46.37
CA PRO A 68 14.78 -6.77 46.31
C PRO A 68 14.07 -6.47 47.63
N LEU A 69 13.73 -5.20 47.83
CA LEU A 69 12.86 -4.79 48.93
C LEU A 69 11.40 -5.16 48.62
N GLU A 70 10.74 -5.75 49.62
CA GLU A 70 9.31 -6.05 49.59
C GLU A 70 8.47 -4.78 49.41
N LEU A 71 7.30 -4.93 48.80
CA LEU A 71 6.48 -3.80 48.34
C LEU A 71 5.99 -2.90 49.49
N ASP A 72 5.72 -3.49 50.65
CA ASP A 72 5.25 -2.84 51.87
C ASP A 72 6.39 -2.46 52.83
N ALA A 73 7.65 -2.81 52.49
CA ALA A 73 8.81 -2.47 53.30
C ALA A 73 8.98 -0.94 53.40
N MET A 74 9.20 -0.46 54.61
CA MET A 74 9.42 0.96 54.87
C MET A 74 10.82 1.39 54.43
N ILE A 75 10.90 2.52 53.73
CA ILE A 75 12.14 3.13 53.23
C ILE A 75 12.96 3.75 54.36
N GLU A 76 12.31 4.26 55.41
CA GLU A 76 12.93 4.83 56.63
C GLU A 76 14.25 5.60 56.40
N LYS A 77 15.39 5.07 56.87
CA LYS A 77 16.74 5.64 56.76
C LYS A 77 17.50 5.21 55.49
N ARG A 78 16.92 4.29 54.69
CA ARG A 78 17.51 3.78 53.45
C ARG A 78 17.44 4.90 52.39
N GLY A 79 18.51 5.14 51.65
CA GLY A 79 18.58 6.31 50.75
C GLY A 79 18.73 7.65 51.47
N GLY A 80 18.96 7.70 52.79
CA GLY A 80 19.05 8.98 53.51
C GLY A 80 20.26 9.86 53.14
N LYS A 81 21.25 9.31 52.41
CA LYS A 81 22.45 10.01 51.92
C LYS A 81 22.84 9.45 50.56
N LEU A 82 23.50 10.25 49.73
CA LEU A 82 24.02 9.87 48.41
C LEU A 82 24.81 8.54 48.42
N ARG A 83 25.70 8.35 49.42
CA ARG A 83 26.51 7.12 49.56
C ARG A 83 25.71 5.85 49.90
N ASN A 84 24.47 6.00 50.32
CA ASN A 84 23.54 4.91 50.66
C ASN A 84 22.30 4.97 49.77
N SER A 85 22.44 5.47 48.54
CA SER A 85 21.34 5.60 47.58
C SER A 85 20.72 4.23 47.27
N LEU A 86 19.40 4.19 47.22
CA LEU A 86 18.67 3.01 46.75
C LEU A 86 18.95 2.78 45.27
N LEU A 87 18.93 1.52 44.84
CA LEU A 87 19.03 1.17 43.42
C LEU A 87 17.64 0.87 42.88
N VAL A 88 17.26 1.56 41.82
CA VAL A 88 15.98 1.34 41.14
C VAL A 88 16.28 0.72 39.79
N LYS A 89 16.07 -0.59 39.71
CA LYS A 89 16.26 -1.36 38.48
C LYS A 89 15.13 -1.05 37.50
N VAL A 90 15.51 -0.56 36.33
CA VAL A 90 14.60 -0.27 35.24
C VAL A 90 14.45 -1.52 34.37
N PRO A 91 13.23 -2.05 34.17
CA PRO A 91 13.01 -3.23 33.34
C PRO A 91 13.31 -2.90 31.87
N ASN A 92 14.02 -3.81 31.20
CA ASN A 92 14.30 -3.64 29.79
C ASN A 92 13.11 -4.13 28.95
N LEU A 93 12.27 -3.20 28.48
CA LEU A 93 11.12 -3.49 27.61
C LEU A 93 11.50 -4.14 26.25
N THR A 94 12.79 -4.21 25.89
CA THR A 94 13.23 -4.88 24.65
C THR A 94 13.40 -6.40 24.75
N ARG A 95 13.23 -7.01 25.93
CA ARG A 95 13.08 -8.47 26.01
C ARG A 95 11.62 -8.83 26.18
N LYS A 96 10.99 -9.25 25.07
CA LYS A 96 9.95 -10.29 25.09
C LYS A 96 10.32 -11.31 26.15
N ARG A 97 9.40 -11.63 27.08
CA ARG A 97 9.55 -12.72 28.05
C ARG A 97 10.22 -13.89 27.34
N LYS A 98 11.45 -14.23 27.75
CA LYS A 98 12.07 -15.49 27.33
C LYS A 98 11.32 -16.56 28.13
N LEU A 99 10.15 -16.95 27.66
CA LEU A 99 9.47 -18.17 28.12
C LEU A 99 10.49 -19.30 27.94
N SER A 100 10.66 -20.15 28.96
CA SER A 100 11.50 -21.34 28.81
C SER A 100 10.95 -22.20 27.67
N GLU A 101 11.82 -22.91 26.93
CA GLU A 101 11.37 -23.80 25.84
C GLU A 101 10.31 -24.80 26.34
N GLU A 102 10.47 -25.32 27.56
CA GLU A 102 9.49 -26.19 28.22
C GLU A 102 8.15 -25.48 28.43
N SER A 103 8.14 -24.22 28.89
CA SER A 103 6.89 -23.47 29.07
C SER A 103 6.19 -23.14 27.74
N ILE A 104 6.93 -22.94 26.64
CA ILE A 104 6.33 -22.72 25.31
C ILE A 104 5.75 -24.03 24.76
N LEU A 105 6.48 -25.13 24.90
CA LEU A 105 5.99 -26.46 24.49
C LEU A 105 4.78 -26.89 25.31
N ASP A 106 4.79 -26.69 26.64
CA ASP A 106 3.65 -26.95 27.51
C ASP A 106 2.44 -26.07 27.16
N GLN A 107 2.67 -24.80 26.80
CA GLN A 107 1.61 -23.91 26.32
C GLN A 107 1.09 -24.34 24.95
N LEU A 108 1.96 -24.76 24.02
CA LEU A 108 1.59 -25.28 22.70
C LEU A 108 0.85 -26.62 22.76
N GLU A 109 1.20 -27.50 23.71
CA GLU A 109 0.48 -28.73 23.99
C GLU A 109 -0.85 -28.49 24.71
N ALA A 110 -0.91 -27.48 25.60
CA ALA A 110 -2.14 -27.05 26.26
C ALA A 110 -3.10 -26.29 25.33
N LEU A 111 -2.57 -25.60 24.33
CA LEU A 111 -3.36 -25.05 23.24
C LEU A 111 -3.85 -26.20 22.40
N GLN A 112 -5.14 -26.49 22.50
CA GLN A 112 -5.86 -27.36 21.56
C GLN A 112 -5.96 -26.69 20.18
N VAL A 113 -4.84 -26.24 19.60
CA VAL A 113 -4.81 -25.73 18.23
C VAL A 113 -5.05 -26.93 17.33
N ALA A 114 -6.20 -26.95 16.69
CA ALA A 114 -6.54 -28.04 15.79
C ALA A 114 -5.51 -28.09 14.66
N GLU A 115 -4.92 -29.26 14.38
CA GLU A 115 -3.91 -29.43 13.33
C GLU A 115 -4.36 -28.88 11.97
N VAL A 116 -5.68 -28.88 11.74
CA VAL A 116 -6.34 -28.32 10.56
C VAL A 116 -6.08 -26.81 10.34
N GLU A 117 -5.80 -26.02 11.38
CA GLU A 117 -5.57 -24.56 11.25
C GLU A 117 -4.27 -24.22 10.50
N PHE A 118 -3.33 -25.16 10.43
CA PHE A 118 -2.00 -24.97 9.84
C PHE A 118 -1.63 -26.07 8.83
N GLN A 119 -2.61 -26.76 8.23
CA GLN A 119 -2.37 -27.71 7.15
C GLN A 119 -1.98 -27.00 5.85
N LEU A 120 -0.70 -26.62 5.76
CA LEU A 120 -0.14 -25.96 4.58
C LEU A 120 -0.23 -26.85 3.32
N ASP A 121 -0.22 -28.17 3.50
CA ASP A 121 -0.35 -29.13 2.40
C ASP A 121 -1.76 -29.18 1.80
N ALA A 122 -2.79 -28.76 2.55
CA ALA A 122 -4.17 -28.68 2.09
C ALA A 122 -4.51 -27.30 1.48
N LEU A 123 -3.54 -26.38 1.37
CA LEU A 123 -3.80 -25.04 0.82
C LEU A 123 -4.31 -25.09 -0.62
N SER A 124 -3.84 -26.04 -1.43
CA SER A 124 -4.32 -26.19 -2.82
C SER A 124 -5.82 -26.50 -2.85
N ASP A 125 -6.23 -27.55 -2.15
CA ASP A 125 -7.64 -27.96 -2.06
C ASP A 125 -8.51 -26.82 -1.48
N LYS A 126 -7.97 -26.12 -0.49
CA LYS A 126 -8.67 -25.00 0.14
C LYS A 126 -8.82 -23.81 -0.80
N GLN A 127 -7.78 -23.48 -1.56
CA GLN A 127 -7.79 -22.40 -2.54
C GLN A 127 -8.78 -22.67 -3.68
N GLU A 128 -8.93 -23.94 -4.10
CA GLU A 128 -9.87 -24.36 -5.14
C GLU A 128 -11.33 -24.44 -4.66
N SER A 129 -11.57 -24.41 -3.34
CA SER A 129 -12.92 -24.45 -2.78
C SER A 129 -13.70 -23.15 -2.98
N GLU A 130 -15.03 -23.19 -2.85
CA GLU A 130 -15.90 -22.01 -2.88
C GLU A 130 -15.58 -20.99 -1.77
N ASN A 131 -14.87 -21.41 -0.72
CA ASN A 131 -14.49 -20.56 0.40
C ASN A 131 -13.00 -20.78 0.77
N PRO A 132 -12.07 -20.05 0.13
CA PRO A 132 -10.63 -20.13 0.37
C PRO A 132 -10.18 -19.47 1.68
N ILE A 133 -11.04 -19.48 2.72
CA ILE A 133 -10.72 -18.97 4.06
C ILE A 133 -10.51 -20.14 5.03
N VAL A 134 -9.34 -20.16 5.66
CA VAL A 134 -9.03 -21.00 6.82
C VAL A 134 -9.38 -20.21 8.07
N MET A 135 -10.20 -20.79 8.94
CA MET A 135 -10.46 -20.20 10.26
C MET A 135 -9.27 -20.49 11.18
N THR A 136 -8.84 -19.48 11.93
CA THR A 136 -7.64 -19.55 12.78
C THR A 136 -7.93 -19.13 14.23
N PRO A 137 -9.00 -19.66 14.89
CA PRO A 137 -9.38 -19.24 16.23
C PRO A 137 -8.34 -19.62 17.30
N GLY A 138 -7.67 -20.77 17.16
CA GLY A 138 -6.60 -21.19 18.05
C GLY A 138 -5.40 -20.27 17.97
N LEU A 139 -4.92 -19.98 16.75
CA LEU A 139 -3.83 -19.02 16.53
C LEU A 139 -4.20 -17.59 16.97
N HIS A 140 -5.41 -17.13 16.67
CA HIS A 140 -5.90 -15.82 17.11
C HIS A 140 -5.90 -15.71 18.63
N THR A 141 -6.42 -16.72 19.32
CA THR A 141 -6.46 -16.75 20.78
C THR A 141 -5.05 -16.77 21.36
N PHE A 142 -4.15 -17.57 20.80
CA PHE A 142 -2.77 -17.66 21.28
C PHE A 142 -2.01 -16.33 21.14
N TRP A 143 -2.15 -15.63 20.01
CA TRP A 143 -1.41 -14.41 19.73
C TRP A 143 -2.05 -13.13 20.26
N LYS A 144 -3.25 -13.23 20.85
CA LYS A 144 -4.04 -12.09 21.33
C LYS A 144 -3.25 -11.11 22.20
N GLU A 145 -2.37 -11.60 23.07
CA GLU A 145 -1.55 -10.76 23.97
C GLU A 145 -0.20 -10.33 23.36
N SER A 146 0.19 -10.88 22.20
CA SER A 146 1.54 -10.77 21.63
C SER A 146 1.59 -10.08 20.26
N GLY A 147 0.53 -9.35 19.91
CA GLY A 147 0.43 -8.60 18.64
C GLY A 147 -0.74 -9.00 17.76
N ASP A 148 -1.57 -9.95 18.23
CA ASP A 148 -2.74 -10.51 17.56
C ASP A 148 -2.41 -11.30 16.27
N PHE A 149 -3.28 -12.25 15.92
CA PHE A 149 -3.25 -12.96 14.64
C PHE A 149 -4.67 -12.94 14.08
N PRO A 150 -4.89 -12.75 12.77
CA PRO A 150 -6.25 -12.73 12.21
C PRO A 150 -7.06 -13.96 12.62
N SER A 151 -8.35 -13.78 12.95
CA SER A 151 -9.27 -14.90 13.25
C SER A 151 -9.60 -15.76 12.03
N SER A 152 -9.22 -15.30 10.83
CA SER A 152 -9.33 -16.01 9.57
C SER A 152 -8.19 -15.64 8.63
N TYR A 153 -7.79 -16.58 7.79
CA TYR A 153 -6.69 -16.46 6.84
C TYR A 153 -7.18 -16.81 5.43
N PHE A 154 -7.04 -15.89 4.48
CA PHE A 154 -7.42 -16.10 3.08
C PHE A 154 -6.24 -16.70 2.31
N VAL A 155 -6.48 -17.84 1.66
CA VAL A 155 -5.47 -18.58 0.91
C VAL A 155 -5.42 -18.08 -0.53
N ARG A 156 -4.28 -17.49 -0.92
CA ARG A 156 -4.06 -17.04 -2.30
C ARG A 156 -3.46 -18.14 -3.17
N LYS A 157 -3.67 -18.02 -4.48
CA LYS A 157 -3.02 -18.88 -5.49
C LYS A 157 -1.50 -18.82 -5.35
N GLU A 158 -0.96 -17.62 -5.18
CA GLU A 158 0.49 -17.41 -5.01
C GLU A 158 1.03 -18.09 -3.76
N GLU A 159 0.23 -18.22 -2.70
CA GLU A 159 0.65 -18.86 -1.45
C GLU A 159 0.70 -20.38 -1.56
N VAL A 160 -0.13 -20.98 -2.40
CA VAL A 160 -0.06 -22.41 -2.73
C VAL A 160 1.28 -22.72 -3.42
N VAL A 161 1.63 -21.95 -4.46
CA VAL A 161 2.92 -22.12 -5.17
C VAL A 161 4.10 -21.76 -4.27
N PHE A 162 3.98 -20.68 -3.52
CA PHE A 162 5.01 -20.26 -2.56
C PHE A 162 5.26 -21.33 -1.51
N TRP A 163 4.22 -22.01 -1.00
CA TRP A 163 4.39 -23.14 -0.10
C TRP A 163 5.15 -24.29 -0.75
N GLN A 164 4.88 -24.66 -2.00
CA GLN A 164 5.65 -25.71 -2.69
C GLN A 164 7.14 -25.37 -2.76
N VAL A 165 7.47 -24.11 -3.10
CA VAL A 165 8.85 -23.62 -3.12
C VAL A 165 9.49 -23.70 -1.74
N VAL A 166 8.81 -23.17 -0.71
CA VAL A 166 9.33 -23.17 0.67
C VAL A 166 9.50 -24.62 1.15
N LYS A 167 8.51 -25.49 0.91
CA LYS A 167 8.52 -26.91 1.28
C LYS A 167 9.68 -27.66 0.62
N GLY A 168 9.95 -27.42 -0.66
CA GLY A 168 11.11 -27.98 -1.36
C GLY A 168 12.45 -27.55 -0.77
N LEU A 169 12.49 -26.37 -0.13
CA LEU A 169 13.69 -25.84 0.54
C LEU A 169 13.80 -26.28 2.01
N LEU A 170 12.70 -26.70 2.66
CA LEU A 170 12.69 -27.12 4.07
C LEU A 170 13.74 -28.21 4.40
N PRO A 171 14.00 -29.24 3.56
CA PRO A 171 15.05 -30.24 3.84
C PRO A 171 16.47 -29.67 3.95
N THR A 172 16.70 -28.46 3.43
CA THR A 172 17.99 -27.76 3.51
C THR A 172 18.11 -26.88 4.76
N VAL A 173 17.02 -26.68 5.49
CA VAL A 173 16.96 -25.86 6.71
C VAL A 173 17.83 -26.53 7.79
N GLY A 174 18.75 -25.73 8.36
CA GLY A 174 19.82 -26.21 9.24
C GLY A 174 21.19 -26.30 8.55
N LYS A 175 21.22 -26.40 7.20
CA LYS A 175 22.43 -26.22 6.37
C LYS A 175 22.44 -24.84 5.68
N LYS A 176 21.26 -24.34 5.31
CA LYS A 176 21.03 -23.07 4.61
C LYS A 176 19.78 -22.38 5.17
N ARG A 177 19.66 -21.06 4.99
CA ARG A 177 18.47 -20.30 5.42
C ARG A 177 17.53 -19.99 4.29
N ILE A 178 16.24 -19.95 4.62
CA ILE A 178 15.19 -19.39 3.77
C ILE A 178 14.91 -17.96 4.25
N VAL A 179 15.09 -16.98 3.37
CA VAL A 179 14.81 -15.56 3.61
C VAL A 179 13.58 -15.18 2.80
N MET A 180 12.46 -14.93 3.47
CA MET A 180 11.25 -14.43 2.83
C MET A 180 11.33 -12.91 2.66
N VAL A 181 11.31 -12.44 1.42
CA VAL A 181 11.26 -11.03 1.07
C VAL A 181 9.91 -10.69 0.40
N GLY A 182 9.59 -9.41 0.33
CA GLY A 182 8.33 -8.91 -0.23
C GLY A 182 7.88 -7.66 0.50
N SER A 183 6.93 -6.92 -0.08
CA SER A 183 6.54 -5.61 0.45
C SER A 183 5.71 -5.69 1.74
N PRO A 184 5.63 -4.61 2.54
CA PRO A 184 4.73 -4.55 3.69
C PRO A 184 3.27 -4.85 3.26
N GLY A 185 2.54 -5.58 4.10
CA GLY A 185 1.12 -5.88 3.87
C GLY A 185 0.81 -7.03 2.91
N VAL A 186 1.81 -7.70 2.32
CA VAL A 186 1.59 -8.86 1.42
C VAL A 186 1.37 -10.20 2.13
N GLY A 187 1.26 -10.22 3.47
CA GLY A 187 0.97 -11.46 4.23
C GLY A 187 2.19 -12.22 4.77
N LYS A 188 3.42 -11.77 4.52
CA LYS A 188 4.67 -12.47 4.95
C LYS A 188 4.68 -12.91 6.41
N SER A 189 4.31 -12.02 7.32
CA SER A 189 4.30 -12.33 8.76
C SER A 189 3.28 -13.41 9.09
N CYS A 190 2.09 -13.35 8.48
CA CYS A 190 1.04 -14.33 8.72
C CYS A 190 1.45 -15.71 8.17
N PHE A 191 1.98 -15.75 6.95
CA PHE A 191 2.49 -17.00 6.36
C PHE A 191 3.64 -17.59 7.17
N LEU A 192 4.60 -16.77 7.62
CA LEU A 192 5.71 -17.23 8.45
C LEU A 192 5.22 -17.84 9.77
N MET A 193 4.16 -17.27 10.38
CA MET A 193 3.55 -17.86 11.56
C MET A 193 2.95 -19.24 11.26
N LEU A 194 2.21 -19.39 10.15
CA LEU A 194 1.65 -20.69 9.75
C LEU A 194 2.76 -21.73 9.53
N VAL A 195 3.86 -21.36 8.86
CA VAL A 195 5.02 -22.23 8.69
C VAL A 195 5.64 -22.61 10.03
N GLY A 196 5.79 -21.66 10.95
CA GLY A 196 6.33 -21.93 12.29
C GLY A 196 5.51 -22.97 13.06
N PHE A 197 4.18 -22.84 13.03
CA PHE A 197 3.27 -23.79 13.67
C PHE A 197 3.22 -25.14 12.97
N TYR A 198 3.19 -25.16 11.63
CA TYR A 198 3.29 -26.41 10.87
C TYR A 198 4.57 -27.17 11.25
N MET A 199 5.70 -26.49 11.33
CA MET A 199 6.98 -27.12 11.70
C MET A 199 7.00 -27.63 13.15
N ALA A 200 6.40 -26.89 14.08
CA ALA A 200 6.37 -27.25 15.50
C ALA A 200 5.37 -28.37 15.79
N CYS A 201 4.15 -28.26 15.26
CA CYS A 201 3.02 -29.12 15.62
C CYS A 201 2.88 -30.33 14.69
N VAL A 202 3.06 -30.18 13.37
CA VAL A 202 2.93 -31.28 12.40
C VAL A 202 4.24 -32.04 12.26
N GLU A 203 5.31 -31.32 11.92
CA GLU A 203 6.62 -31.93 11.64
C GLU A 203 7.42 -32.26 12.91
N LYS A 204 7.02 -31.72 14.07
CA LYS A 204 7.68 -31.90 15.37
C LYS A 204 9.18 -31.61 15.35
N LYS A 205 9.58 -30.58 14.59
CA LYS A 205 10.98 -30.18 14.39
C LYS A 205 11.26 -28.86 15.12
N LYS A 206 12.41 -28.79 15.80
CA LYS A 206 12.94 -27.53 16.35
C LYS A 206 13.61 -26.71 15.24
N TYR A 207 13.27 -25.43 15.16
CA TYR A 207 13.89 -24.46 14.25
C TYR A 207 14.92 -23.62 15.00
N ASP A 208 16.20 -23.75 14.64
CA ASP A 208 17.30 -22.97 15.22
C ASP A 208 17.74 -21.87 14.25
N ALA A 209 17.41 -20.62 14.58
CA ALA A 209 17.80 -19.45 13.81
C ALA A 209 19.26 -19.07 14.14
N LYS A 210 20.24 -19.77 13.55
CA LYS A 210 21.65 -19.31 13.61
C LYS A 210 21.80 -17.97 12.86
N HIS A 211 22.94 -17.27 12.93
CA HIS A 211 23.25 -15.99 12.22
C HIS A 211 24.29 -16.12 11.07
N ASP A 212 24.06 -15.36 9.98
CA ASP A 212 24.83 -15.17 8.72
C ASP A 212 24.97 -16.27 7.64
N ASP A 213 23.93 -16.48 6.80
CA ASP A 213 24.07 -16.95 5.38
C ASP A 213 22.76 -16.75 4.57
N PRO A 214 22.70 -15.91 3.51
CA PRO A 214 21.51 -15.67 2.69
C PRO A 214 21.38 -16.64 1.49
N SER A 215 21.41 -17.96 1.74
CA SER A 215 21.54 -18.95 0.65
C SER A 215 20.24 -19.31 -0.10
N HIS A 216 19.05 -19.06 0.46
CA HIS A 216 17.77 -19.20 -0.25
C HIS A 216 16.85 -18.01 -0.01
N VAL A 217 16.84 -17.04 -0.93
CA VAL A 217 15.91 -15.91 -0.86
C VAL A 217 14.66 -16.24 -1.69
N VAL A 218 13.47 -16.02 -1.12
CA VAL A 218 12.18 -16.25 -1.78
C VAL A 218 11.29 -15.02 -1.67
N VAL A 219 10.63 -14.62 -2.77
CA VAL A 219 9.71 -13.47 -2.81
C VAL A 219 8.27 -13.92 -2.60
N LEU A 220 7.55 -13.31 -1.66
CA LEU A 220 6.09 -13.34 -1.64
C LEU A 220 5.55 -12.11 -2.38
N PRO A 221 4.91 -12.28 -3.56
CA PRO A 221 4.44 -11.16 -4.37
C PRO A 221 3.23 -10.44 -3.74
N ALA A 222 2.98 -9.24 -4.25
CA ALA A 222 1.84 -8.41 -3.91
C ALA A 222 0.51 -9.07 -4.26
N TRP A 223 -0.57 -8.59 -3.64
CA TRP A 223 -1.91 -9.08 -3.87
C TRP A 223 -2.42 -8.66 -5.25
N GLN A 224 -3.04 -9.60 -5.97
CA GLN A 224 -3.78 -9.27 -7.18
C GLN A 224 -5.14 -8.67 -6.84
N ARG A 225 -5.66 -7.83 -7.72
CA ARG A 225 -6.98 -7.19 -7.57
C ARG A 225 -8.10 -8.23 -7.40
N ASP A 226 -8.04 -9.32 -8.17
CA ASP A 226 -9.09 -10.35 -8.16
C ASP A 226 -9.10 -11.13 -6.84
N ASP A 227 -7.94 -11.41 -6.25
CA ASP A 227 -7.84 -12.02 -4.92
C ASP A 227 -8.36 -11.07 -3.82
N LEU A 228 -8.05 -9.77 -3.93
CA LEU A 228 -8.60 -8.76 -3.03
C LEU A 228 -10.11 -8.62 -3.17
N GLU A 229 -10.67 -8.81 -4.38
CA GLU A 229 -12.10 -8.83 -4.60
C GLU A 229 -12.76 -10.04 -3.91
N GLN A 230 -12.17 -11.23 -4.06
CA GLN A 230 -12.66 -12.43 -3.38
C GLN A 230 -12.56 -12.28 -1.85
N TYR A 231 -11.41 -11.81 -1.34
CA TYR A 231 -11.22 -11.51 0.07
C TYR A 231 -12.29 -10.53 0.57
N ALA A 232 -12.53 -9.43 -0.14
CA ALA A 232 -13.50 -8.42 0.23
C ALA A 232 -14.91 -8.98 0.32
N ARG A 233 -15.30 -9.84 -0.62
CA ARG A 233 -16.62 -10.50 -0.67
C ARG A 233 -16.84 -11.47 0.49
N LEU A 234 -15.79 -12.18 0.88
CA LEU A 234 -15.89 -13.23 1.91
C LEU A 234 -15.76 -12.68 3.33
N THR A 235 -15.16 -11.50 3.51
CA THR A 235 -14.93 -10.87 4.83
C THR A 235 -15.88 -9.72 5.11
N GLU A 236 -15.78 -9.11 6.30
CA GLU A 236 -16.49 -7.88 6.66
C GLU A 236 -15.78 -6.61 6.15
N TRP A 237 -14.91 -6.76 5.14
CA TRP A 237 -14.06 -5.68 4.62
C TRP A 237 -14.83 -4.39 4.35
N VAL A 238 -16.00 -4.48 3.72
CA VAL A 238 -16.80 -3.29 3.35
C VAL A 238 -17.33 -2.53 4.56
N ILE A 239 -17.50 -3.22 5.69
CA ILE A 239 -17.89 -2.62 6.96
C ILE A 239 -16.66 -2.06 7.66
N SER A 240 -15.57 -2.84 7.73
CA SER A 240 -14.34 -2.43 8.42
C SER A 240 -13.65 -1.23 7.79
N THR A 241 -13.76 -1.05 6.47
CA THR A 241 -13.24 0.14 5.77
C THR A 241 -14.18 1.33 5.82
N GLY A 242 -15.39 1.18 6.40
CA GLY A 242 -16.39 2.23 6.48
C GLY A 242 -17.16 2.49 5.19
N PHE A 243 -16.93 1.72 4.11
CA PHE A 243 -17.65 1.94 2.85
C PHE A 243 -19.16 1.75 3.00
N ARG A 244 -19.59 0.76 3.80
CA ARG A 244 -21.01 0.44 3.98
C ARG A 244 -21.29 -0.01 5.40
N LYS A 245 -22.54 0.13 5.84
CA LYS A 245 -23.00 -0.37 7.14
C LYS A 245 -23.31 -1.86 7.13
N THR A 246 -23.50 -2.46 5.95
CA THR A 246 -23.86 -3.87 5.79
C THR A 246 -23.10 -4.49 4.61
N LYS A 247 -22.94 -5.82 4.67
CA LYS A 247 -22.31 -6.63 3.61
C LYS A 247 -23.25 -6.96 2.44
N ASN A 248 -24.55 -6.72 2.59
CA ASN A 248 -25.57 -7.01 1.58
C ASN A 248 -25.50 -6.02 0.42
N LEU A 249 -24.55 -6.26 -0.49
CA LEU A 249 -24.34 -5.49 -1.70
C LEU A 249 -24.73 -6.28 -2.93
N LYS A 250 -25.26 -5.57 -3.92
CA LYS A 250 -25.43 -6.11 -5.29
C LYS A 250 -24.07 -6.49 -5.85
N ASP A 251 -23.99 -7.61 -6.57
CA ASP A 251 -22.74 -8.11 -7.16
C ASP A 251 -22.02 -7.09 -8.04
N SER A 252 -22.78 -6.23 -8.73
CA SER A 252 -22.24 -5.15 -9.57
C SER A 252 -21.50 -4.05 -8.80
N THR A 253 -21.67 -3.97 -7.49
CA THR A 253 -21.09 -2.91 -6.64
C THR A 253 -19.67 -3.26 -6.19
N TRP A 254 -19.40 -4.54 -5.92
CA TRP A 254 -18.10 -5.02 -5.43
C TRP A 254 -16.93 -4.64 -6.36
N PRO A 255 -16.98 -4.91 -7.69
CA PRO A 255 -15.86 -4.58 -8.56
C PRO A 255 -15.52 -3.09 -8.55
N LYS A 256 -16.52 -2.20 -8.35
CA LYS A 256 -16.30 -0.75 -8.30
C LYS A 256 -15.55 -0.36 -7.03
N LEU A 257 -16.07 -0.75 -5.86
CA LEU A 257 -15.45 -0.44 -4.57
C LEU A 257 -14.04 -1.02 -4.46
N VAL A 258 -13.85 -2.27 -4.90
CA VAL A 258 -12.54 -2.92 -4.87
C VAL A 258 -11.58 -2.27 -5.86
N LYS A 259 -12.01 -1.95 -7.09
CA LYS A 259 -11.16 -1.24 -8.05
C LYS A 259 -10.72 0.11 -7.49
N GLU A 260 -11.65 0.86 -6.90
CA GLU A 260 -11.33 2.15 -6.28
C GLU A 260 -10.35 1.97 -5.13
N GLN A 261 -10.59 1.04 -4.19
CA GLN A 261 -9.67 0.85 -3.07
C GLN A 261 -8.30 0.34 -3.51
N TYR A 262 -8.26 -0.56 -4.49
CA TYR A 262 -7.01 -1.06 -5.08
C TYR A 262 -6.19 0.07 -5.70
N PHE A 263 -6.84 1.06 -6.33
CA PHE A 263 -6.15 2.21 -6.92
C PHE A 263 -5.30 2.99 -5.91
N TYR A 264 -5.71 3.07 -4.64
CA TYR A 264 -4.93 3.72 -3.58
C TYR A 264 -3.99 2.78 -2.82
N SER A 265 -4.42 1.54 -2.61
CA SER A 265 -3.69 0.59 -1.75
C SER A 265 -2.62 -0.21 -2.49
N GLY A 266 -2.75 -0.32 -3.82
CA GLY A 266 -2.03 -1.28 -4.64
C GLY A 266 -2.26 -2.71 -4.14
N GLY A 267 -1.26 -3.58 -4.34
CA GLY A 267 -1.30 -4.97 -3.89
C GLY A 267 -0.95 -5.17 -2.40
N SER A 268 -1.27 -4.23 -1.51
CA SER A 268 -1.12 -4.40 -0.06
C SER A 268 -2.46 -4.61 0.63
N LEU A 269 -2.68 -5.82 1.17
CA LEU A 269 -3.87 -6.11 1.96
C LEU A 269 -4.00 -5.17 3.17
N ARG A 270 -2.86 -4.81 3.79
CA ARG A 270 -2.84 -3.90 4.95
C ARG A 270 -3.40 -2.53 4.61
N GLU A 271 -3.00 -1.98 3.47
CA GLU A 271 -3.48 -0.67 3.02
C GLU A 271 -4.91 -0.79 2.47
N PHE A 272 -5.22 -1.89 1.80
CA PHE A 272 -6.55 -2.19 1.26
C PHE A 272 -7.64 -2.26 2.35
N CYS A 273 -7.28 -2.69 3.57
CA CYS A 273 -8.20 -2.76 4.70
C CYS A 273 -8.33 -1.47 5.53
N LYS A 274 -7.67 -0.36 5.14
CA LYS A 274 -7.87 0.96 5.78
C LYS A 274 -9.12 1.67 5.25
N THR A 275 -9.60 2.67 5.99
CA THR A 275 -10.56 3.65 5.46
C THR A 275 -9.91 4.44 4.32
N ARG A 276 -10.73 5.04 3.44
CA ARG A 276 -10.23 5.78 2.28
C ARG A 276 -9.39 6.98 2.70
N GLU A 277 -9.89 7.73 3.68
CA GLU A 277 -9.28 8.98 4.16
C GLU A 277 -7.90 8.70 4.78
N ALA A 278 -7.80 7.67 5.62
CA ALA A 278 -6.54 7.28 6.25
C ALA A 278 -5.51 6.74 5.24
N LEU A 279 -5.99 6.16 4.14
CA LEU A 279 -5.14 5.67 3.07
C LEU A 279 -4.64 6.81 2.20
N GLU A 280 -5.50 7.75 1.83
CA GLU A 280 -5.14 8.98 1.10
C GLU A 280 -4.08 9.78 1.87
N GLU A 281 -4.36 10.13 3.13
CA GLU A 281 -3.44 10.87 3.99
C GLU A 281 -2.07 10.16 4.09
N GLN A 282 -2.06 8.84 4.20
CA GLN A 282 -0.83 8.06 4.29
C GLN A 282 -0.05 8.09 2.97
N VAL A 283 -0.72 7.94 1.82
CA VAL A 283 -0.04 7.96 0.51
C VAL A 283 0.48 9.36 0.21
N GLU A 284 -0.29 10.41 0.46
CA GLU A 284 0.15 11.80 0.33
C GLU A 284 1.37 12.09 1.21
N LYS A 285 1.33 11.67 2.48
CA LYS A 285 2.45 11.80 3.41
C LYS A 285 3.69 11.05 2.95
N ASP A 286 3.53 9.85 2.39
CA ASP A 286 4.64 9.04 1.91
C ASP A 286 5.22 9.60 0.61
N CYS A 287 4.39 10.09 -0.31
CA CYS A 287 4.82 10.76 -1.54
C CYS A 287 5.41 12.15 -1.28
N GLY A 288 4.88 12.92 -0.32
CA GLY A 288 5.37 14.26 0.00
C GLY A 288 6.76 14.29 0.64
N LYS A 289 7.23 13.16 1.19
CA LYS A 289 8.61 12.98 1.65
C LYS A 289 9.61 12.75 0.51
N VAL A 290 9.11 12.49 -0.70
CA VAL A 290 9.91 12.12 -1.85
C VAL A 290 10.29 13.36 -2.65
N GLY A 291 11.57 13.72 -2.65
CA GLY A 291 12.06 14.77 -3.54
C GLY A 291 12.01 14.35 -5.02
N ASN A 292 11.98 15.29 -5.97
CA ASN A 292 11.89 15.00 -7.41
C ASN A 292 12.95 13.98 -7.91
N ALA A 293 14.19 14.10 -7.44
CA ALA A 293 15.26 13.17 -7.79
C ALA A 293 15.09 11.76 -7.18
N GLN A 294 14.36 11.65 -6.06
CA GLN A 294 14.01 10.37 -5.43
C GLN A 294 12.75 9.76 -6.04
N ALA A 295 11.77 10.57 -6.45
CA ALA A 295 10.55 10.11 -7.14
C ALA A 295 10.92 9.28 -8.36
N TYR A 296 11.93 9.74 -9.10
CA TYR A 296 12.61 9.00 -10.15
C TYR A 296 13.09 7.61 -9.68
N GLN A 297 13.89 7.54 -8.61
CA GLN A 297 14.44 6.28 -8.10
C GLN A 297 13.36 5.31 -7.60
N LEU A 298 12.24 5.82 -7.11
CA LEU A 298 11.18 5.01 -6.51
C LEU A 298 10.24 4.40 -7.54
N VAL A 299 9.94 5.15 -8.58
CA VAL A 299 9.13 4.68 -9.70
C VAL A 299 9.94 3.71 -10.58
N TYR A 300 11.28 3.86 -10.63
CA TYR A 300 12.10 3.21 -11.65
C TYR A 300 13.21 2.26 -11.15
N THR A 301 13.84 2.50 -9.99
CA THR A 301 15.08 1.77 -9.66
C THR A 301 14.78 0.35 -9.17
N TYR A 302 14.99 -0.58 -10.10
CA TYR A 302 15.09 -2.01 -9.84
C TYR A 302 16.34 -2.31 -9.01
N GLY A 303 16.14 -2.75 -7.77
CA GLY A 303 17.21 -3.39 -6.99
C GLY A 303 18.27 -2.48 -6.36
N GLY A 304 17.99 -1.17 -6.20
CA GLY A 304 18.85 -0.26 -5.45
C GLY A 304 18.33 -0.01 -4.03
N ASP A 305 19.25 -0.11 -3.07
CA ASP A 305 19.18 0.10 -1.61
C ASP A 305 17.83 0.50 -0.96
N ARG A 306 17.60 -0.07 0.22
CA ARG A 306 16.57 0.41 1.17
C ARG A 306 16.69 1.93 1.23
N SER A 307 15.68 2.65 0.73
CA SER A 307 15.60 4.07 1.05
C SER A 307 15.48 4.14 2.57
N ASN A 308 16.33 4.94 3.22
CA ASN A 308 16.23 5.15 4.68
C ASN A 308 14.88 5.77 5.08
N ASP A 309 14.11 6.25 4.11
CA ASP A 309 12.79 6.82 4.27
C ASP A 309 11.69 5.78 3.96
N GLN A 310 10.54 5.93 4.61
CA GLN A 310 9.37 5.04 4.62
C GLN A 310 8.73 4.74 3.23
N VAL A 311 9.41 5.07 2.15
CA VAL A 311 8.96 5.00 0.76
C VAL A 311 8.87 3.57 0.20
N ASP A 312 9.38 2.58 0.92
CA ASP A 312 9.06 1.17 0.67
C ASP A 312 7.55 0.85 0.80
N ARG A 313 6.78 1.74 1.44
CA ARG A 313 5.32 1.59 1.57
C ARG A 313 4.56 1.83 0.28
N VAL A 314 5.10 2.59 -0.67
CA VAL A 314 4.46 2.81 -1.98
C VAL A 314 4.93 1.82 -3.05
N ARG A 315 5.96 1.02 -2.78
CA ARG A 315 6.51 0.02 -3.70
C ARG A 315 6.06 -1.41 -3.38
N ARG A 316 5.83 -2.21 -4.41
CA ARG A 316 5.36 -3.60 -4.34
C ARG A 316 6.23 -4.55 -5.12
N HIS A 317 6.53 -5.70 -4.50
CA HIS A 317 7.26 -6.79 -5.12
C HIS A 317 6.29 -7.63 -5.96
N TYR A 318 6.67 -7.85 -7.20
CA TYR A 318 5.98 -8.69 -8.17
C TYR A 318 6.95 -9.74 -8.70
N ILE A 319 6.38 -10.79 -9.28
CA ILE A 319 7.10 -11.82 -10.03
C ILE A 319 6.51 -11.92 -11.42
N THR A 320 7.31 -12.38 -12.39
CA THR A 320 6.92 -12.37 -13.80
C THR A 320 5.77 -13.34 -14.11
N ASP A 321 5.73 -14.49 -13.44
CA ASP A 321 4.65 -15.49 -13.59
C ASP A 321 4.43 -16.14 -12.22
N PRO A 322 3.27 -15.89 -11.58
CA PRO A 322 2.94 -16.46 -10.27
C PRO A 322 2.68 -17.97 -10.28
N LYS A 323 2.59 -18.60 -11.46
CA LYS A 323 2.42 -20.06 -11.56
C LYS A 323 3.75 -20.80 -11.64
N ASN A 324 4.86 -20.08 -11.84
CA ASN A 324 6.17 -20.66 -12.03
C ASN A 324 7.01 -20.56 -10.74
N GLU A 325 7.30 -21.71 -10.12
CA GLU A 325 8.13 -21.83 -8.92
C GLU A 325 9.51 -21.15 -9.05
N GLU A 326 10.13 -21.18 -10.22
CA GLU A 326 11.43 -20.56 -10.47
C GLU A 326 11.39 -19.04 -10.25
N HIS A 327 10.23 -18.42 -10.52
CA HIS A 327 10.06 -16.98 -10.42
C HIS A 327 9.99 -16.50 -8.97
N TYR A 328 9.76 -17.39 -8.01
CA TYR A 328 9.79 -17.08 -6.59
C TYR A 328 11.21 -17.06 -6.01
N THR A 329 12.19 -17.67 -6.68
CA THR A 329 13.55 -17.87 -6.15
C THR A 329 14.63 -17.09 -6.91
N LYS A 330 14.44 -16.84 -8.21
CA LYS A 330 15.46 -16.15 -9.01
C LYS A 330 15.12 -14.66 -9.16
N SER A 331 16.00 -13.82 -8.62
CA SER A 331 15.87 -12.35 -8.62
C SER A 331 15.68 -11.73 -10.00
N ARG A 332 16.15 -12.37 -11.08
CA ARG A 332 15.91 -11.93 -12.47
C ARG A 332 14.43 -11.86 -12.86
N TYR A 333 13.55 -12.58 -12.14
CA TYR A 333 12.10 -12.56 -12.37
C TYR A 333 11.36 -11.66 -11.40
N TRP A 334 12.05 -11.11 -10.41
CA TRP A 334 11.47 -10.23 -9.40
C TRP A 334 11.50 -8.80 -9.88
N LYS A 335 10.43 -8.09 -9.55
CA LYS A 335 10.24 -6.71 -9.94
C LYS A 335 9.70 -5.91 -8.77
N VAL A 336 10.08 -4.64 -8.66
CA VAL A 336 9.58 -3.73 -7.64
C VAL A 336 8.99 -2.52 -8.34
N SER A 337 7.76 -2.14 -8.00
CA SER A 337 7.07 -1.03 -8.67
C SER A 337 6.08 -0.31 -7.75
N VAL A 338 5.84 0.97 -8.03
CA VAL A 338 4.72 1.73 -7.45
C VAL A 338 3.44 1.31 -8.17
N ASP A 339 2.57 0.58 -7.48
CA ASP A 339 1.37 -0.03 -8.06
C ASP A 339 0.06 0.60 -7.59
N SER A 340 0.14 1.53 -6.64
CA SER A 340 -0.94 2.46 -6.35
C SER A 340 -1.03 3.47 -7.50
N GLY A 341 -2.16 3.47 -8.22
CA GLY A 341 -2.46 4.49 -9.21
C GLY A 341 -2.49 5.90 -8.60
N TYR A 342 -2.92 6.04 -7.34
CA TYR A 342 -2.90 7.33 -6.65
C TYR A 342 -1.48 7.85 -6.40
N ALA A 343 -0.60 7.02 -5.81
CA ALA A 343 0.83 7.34 -5.69
C ALA A 343 1.49 7.64 -7.04
N LEU A 344 1.15 6.91 -8.11
CA LEU A 344 1.63 7.22 -9.46
C LEU A 344 1.16 8.59 -9.94
N LYS A 345 -0.09 8.99 -9.68
CA LYS A 345 -0.58 10.34 -10.02
C LYS A 345 0.18 11.44 -9.28
N LEU A 346 0.50 11.22 -7.99
CA LEU A 346 1.26 12.19 -7.19
C LEU A 346 2.72 12.29 -7.63
N LEU A 347 3.40 11.15 -7.79
CA LEU A 347 4.83 11.11 -8.13
C LEU A 347 5.08 11.43 -9.61
N GLY A 348 4.19 10.98 -10.51
CA GLY A 348 4.32 11.09 -11.96
C GLY A 348 4.40 12.54 -12.48
N ARG A 349 3.80 13.50 -11.76
CA ARG A 349 3.89 14.95 -12.05
C ARG A 349 5.32 15.48 -12.04
N HIS A 350 6.25 14.77 -11.38
CA HIS A 350 7.65 15.17 -11.24
C HIS A 350 8.61 14.33 -12.11
N VAL A 351 8.07 13.48 -13.00
CA VAL A 351 8.81 12.53 -13.83
C VAL A 351 8.80 13.00 -15.30
N SER A 352 9.94 12.91 -15.99
CA SER A 352 10.04 13.31 -17.41
C SER A 352 9.26 12.36 -18.33
N MET A 353 8.93 12.84 -19.54
CA MET A 353 8.17 12.06 -20.53
C MET A 353 8.84 10.73 -20.91
N GLU A 354 10.15 10.73 -21.16
CA GLU A 354 10.92 9.50 -21.44
C GLU A 354 10.75 8.45 -20.34
N LYS A 355 10.67 8.90 -19.08
CA LYS A 355 10.55 8.03 -17.91
C LYS A 355 9.13 7.57 -17.67
N GLN A 356 8.12 8.38 -17.96
CA GLN A 356 6.74 7.91 -17.98
C GLN A 356 6.51 6.84 -19.06
N LEU A 357 7.16 6.99 -20.22
CA LEU A 357 7.13 5.98 -21.28
C LEU A 357 7.74 4.64 -20.82
N GLU A 358 8.87 4.68 -20.10
CA GLU A 358 9.45 3.47 -19.49
C GLU A 358 8.50 2.80 -18.49
N VAL A 359 7.78 3.56 -17.67
CA VAL A 359 6.77 3.04 -16.72
C VAL A 359 5.61 2.38 -17.46
N PHE A 360 5.12 3.02 -18.54
CA PHE A 360 4.07 2.45 -19.38
C PHE A 360 4.52 1.12 -20.00
N LYS A 361 5.68 1.08 -20.67
CA LYS A 361 6.24 -0.14 -21.26
C LYS A 361 6.43 -1.25 -20.24
N TYR A 362 6.86 -0.88 -19.04
CA TYR A 362 6.97 -1.83 -17.96
C TYR A 362 5.61 -2.40 -17.57
N ALA A 363 4.63 -1.53 -17.28
CA ALA A 363 3.28 -1.93 -16.92
C ALA A 363 2.66 -2.84 -17.99
N GLU A 364 2.94 -2.55 -19.26
CA GLU A 364 2.52 -3.34 -20.42
C GLU A 364 3.16 -4.75 -20.39
N SER A 365 4.48 -4.82 -20.20
CA SER A 365 5.24 -6.08 -20.21
C SER A 365 4.81 -7.11 -19.17
N ILE A 366 4.20 -6.67 -18.07
CA ILE A 366 3.74 -7.55 -16.98
C ILE A 366 2.22 -7.60 -16.84
N GLY A 367 1.47 -6.93 -17.72
CA GLY A 367 0.01 -6.82 -17.59
C GLY A 367 -0.42 -6.19 -16.27
N ALA A 368 0.27 -5.16 -15.81
CA ALA A 368 0.06 -4.56 -14.50
C ALA A 368 -1.35 -3.97 -14.36
N GLY A 369 -1.95 -4.10 -13.17
CA GLY A 369 -3.24 -3.50 -12.86
C GLY A 369 -3.29 -1.96 -12.98
N PHE A 370 -2.12 -1.30 -12.96
CA PHE A 370 -1.98 0.15 -13.11
C PHE A 370 -1.64 0.61 -14.54
N LEU A 371 -1.58 -0.29 -15.53
CA LEU A 371 -1.26 0.05 -16.93
C LEU A 371 -2.14 1.17 -17.49
N GLY A 372 -3.45 1.13 -17.19
CA GLY A 372 -4.37 2.18 -17.63
C GLY A 372 -4.02 3.56 -17.06
N THR A 373 -3.60 3.62 -15.79
CA THR A 373 -3.19 4.87 -15.14
C THR A 373 -1.85 5.37 -15.69
N ALA A 374 -0.90 4.47 -15.94
CA ALA A 374 0.36 4.83 -16.58
C ALA A 374 0.14 5.42 -17.98
N TYR A 375 -0.76 4.82 -18.77
CA TYR A 375 -1.14 5.32 -20.09
C TYR A 375 -1.84 6.69 -20.04
N GLU A 376 -2.82 6.85 -19.15
CA GLU A 376 -3.53 8.12 -18.92
C GLU A 376 -2.56 9.25 -18.54
N LEU A 377 -1.64 8.99 -17.60
CA LEU A 377 -0.63 9.95 -17.18
C LEU A 377 0.29 10.36 -18.33
N LEU A 378 0.72 9.40 -19.14
CA LEU A 378 1.58 9.67 -20.29
C LEU A 378 0.89 10.57 -21.31
N LEU A 379 -0.41 10.36 -21.57
CA LEU A 379 -1.19 11.23 -22.46
C LEU A 379 -1.28 12.66 -21.92
N HIS A 380 -1.64 12.83 -20.65
CA HIS A 380 -1.72 14.15 -20.01
C HIS A 380 -0.38 14.88 -20.06
N HIS A 381 0.71 14.17 -19.79
CA HIS A 381 2.06 14.73 -19.82
C HIS A 381 2.52 15.09 -21.23
N ALA A 382 2.17 14.27 -22.23
CA ALA A 382 2.45 14.57 -23.63
C ALA A 382 1.78 15.89 -24.05
N VAL A 383 0.53 16.10 -23.64
CA VAL A 383 -0.20 17.36 -23.88
C VAL A 383 0.47 18.52 -23.14
N HIS A 384 0.87 18.33 -21.88
CA HIS A 384 1.57 19.35 -21.11
C HIS A 384 2.88 19.81 -21.76
N GLU A 385 3.67 18.88 -22.33
CA GLU A 385 4.93 19.24 -23.00
C GLU A 385 4.74 19.79 -24.43
N ALA A 386 3.61 19.50 -25.09
CA ALA A 386 3.35 19.82 -26.49
C ALA A 386 3.55 21.31 -26.83
N TYR A 387 3.02 22.19 -25.97
CA TYR A 387 3.09 23.64 -26.19
C TYR A 387 4.51 24.19 -26.04
N ALA A 388 5.24 23.74 -25.01
CA ALA A 388 6.62 24.13 -24.79
C ALA A 388 7.54 23.66 -25.94
N LYS A 389 7.29 22.45 -26.46
CA LYS A 389 8.01 21.87 -27.61
C LYS A 389 7.52 22.39 -28.97
N LYS A 390 6.44 23.18 -29.02
CA LYS A 390 5.75 23.61 -30.25
C LYS A 390 5.42 22.44 -31.17
N THR A 391 5.14 21.28 -30.60
CA THR A 391 4.86 20.03 -31.31
C THR A 391 3.53 19.49 -30.80
N PRO A 392 2.43 19.56 -31.60
CA PRO A 392 1.11 19.15 -31.15
C PRO A 392 1.07 17.64 -30.86
N VAL A 393 0.30 17.23 -29.86
CA VAL A 393 -0.14 15.84 -29.74
C VAL A 393 -1.18 15.59 -30.84
N VAL A 394 -0.86 14.72 -31.79
CA VAL A 394 -1.73 14.38 -32.90
C VAL A 394 -2.47 13.09 -32.60
N LEU A 395 -3.78 13.18 -32.41
CA LEU A 395 -4.66 12.02 -32.29
C LEU A 395 -5.18 11.67 -33.68
N LYS A 396 -4.72 10.56 -34.24
CA LYS A 396 -5.20 10.07 -35.54
C LYS A 396 -6.48 9.27 -35.34
N MET A 397 -7.54 9.62 -36.05
CA MET A 397 -8.84 8.96 -35.95
C MET A 397 -8.86 7.68 -36.78
N LYS A 398 -9.73 6.73 -36.40
CA LYS A 398 -10.01 5.54 -37.19
C LYS A 398 -10.51 5.92 -38.60
N LYS A 399 -10.11 5.13 -39.61
CA LYS A 399 -10.53 5.36 -40.99
C LYS A 399 -12.06 5.40 -41.10
N GLY A 400 -12.59 6.43 -41.76
CA GLY A 400 -14.03 6.64 -41.92
C GLY A 400 -14.68 7.53 -40.86
N SER A 401 -13.93 7.99 -39.86
CA SER A 401 -14.40 9.02 -38.91
C SER A 401 -14.62 10.37 -39.59
N TYR A 402 -15.50 11.20 -38.99
CA TYR A 402 -15.84 12.53 -39.51
C TYR A 402 -14.58 13.43 -39.61
N TYR A 403 -13.80 13.48 -38.53
CA TYR A 403 -12.46 14.06 -38.53
C TYR A 403 -11.42 12.98 -38.81
N GLU A 404 -10.36 13.34 -39.54
CA GLU A 404 -9.20 12.47 -39.77
C GLU A 404 -8.22 12.51 -38.60
N ARG A 405 -8.09 13.67 -37.94
CA ARG A 405 -7.20 13.87 -36.80
C ARG A 405 -7.60 15.10 -35.97
N ILE A 406 -7.18 15.09 -34.72
CA ILE A 406 -7.23 16.23 -33.80
C ILE A 406 -5.81 16.58 -33.39
N GLU A 407 -5.49 17.86 -33.31
CA GLU A 407 -4.22 18.37 -32.82
C GLU A 407 -4.41 19.11 -31.49
N ILE A 408 -3.65 18.68 -30.47
CA ILE A 408 -3.69 19.27 -29.13
C ILE A 408 -2.36 19.98 -28.87
N CYS A 409 -2.41 21.31 -28.80
CA CYS A 409 -1.28 22.17 -28.47
C CYS A 409 -1.78 23.40 -27.72
N VAL A 410 -1.89 23.28 -26.39
CA VAL A 410 -2.52 24.31 -25.54
C VAL A 410 -1.54 24.89 -24.53
N PRO A 411 -1.59 26.22 -24.27
CA PRO A 411 -0.71 26.88 -23.30
C PRO A 411 -1.00 26.52 -21.84
N HIS A 412 -2.22 26.06 -21.55
CA HIS A 412 -2.69 25.84 -20.18
C HIS A 412 -3.16 24.40 -20.00
N VAL A 413 -2.62 23.73 -18.98
CA VAL A 413 -3.07 22.42 -18.51
C VAL A 413 -3.52 22.57 -17.07
N GLU A 414 -4.78 22.26 -16.80
CA GLU A 414 -5.41 22.41 -15.49
C GLU A 414 -5.82 21.05 -14.93
N CYS A 415 -5.43 20.77 -13.68
CA CYS A 415 -5.83 19.59 -12.92
C CYS A 415 -6.65 20.05 -11.71
N CYS A 416 -7.97 19.90 -11.75
CA CYS A 416 -8.83 20.33 -10.65
C CYS A 416 -10.12 19.50 -10.51
N GLY A 417 -10.78 19.64 -9.36
CA GLY A 417 -11.99 18.94 -8.97
C GLY A 417 -11.66 17.67 -8.22
N GLU A 418 -11.71 17.74 -6.88
CA GLU A 418 -11.33 16.64 -5.98
C GLU A 418 -12.45 15.60 -5.85
N ASN A 419 -13.66 15.95 -6.27
CA ASN A 419 -14.82 15.08 -6.36
C ASN A 419 -15.65 15.39 -7.63
N GLU A 420 -16.68 14.56 -7.88
CA GLU A 420 -17.49 14.65 -9.09
C GLU A 420 -18.19 16.02 -9.25
N ASP A 421 -18.74 16.59 -8.17
CA ASP A 421 -19.44 17.88 -8.22
C ASP A 421 -18.48 19.03 -8.53
N GLU A 422 -17.29 19.02 -7.92
CA GLU A 422 -16.25 20.00 -8.20
C GLU A 422 -15.71 19.90 -9.63
N CYS A 423 -15.58 18.69 -10.19
CA CYS A 423 -15.22 18.54 -11.58
C CYS A 423 -16.22 19.25 -12.52
N TYR A 424 -17.52 19.13 -12.26
CA TYR A 424 -18.52 19.86 -13.04
C TYR A 424 -18.44 21.39 -12.85
N ILE A 425 -18.06 21.86 -11.65
CA ILE A 425 -17.80 23.28 -11.40
C ILE A 425 -16.58 23.78 -12.18
N CYS A 426 -15.49 23.01 -12.22
CA CYS A 426 -14.31 23.31 -13.02
C CYS A 426 -14.68 23.42 -14.52
N LEU A 427 -15.39 22.43 -15.04
CA LEU A 427 -15.81 22.39 -16.45
C LEU A 427 -16.69 23.58 -16.85
N ALA A 428 -17.61 24.00 -15.98
CA ALA A 428 -18.46 25.17 -16.21
C ALA A 428 -17.68 26.50 -16.31
N LYS A 429 -16.39 26.52 -15.91
CA LYS A 429 -15.52 27.70 -15.92
C LYS A 429 -14.25 27.48 -16.77
N LEU A 430 -14.23 26.45 -17.61
CA LEU A 430 -13.07 26.11 -18.42
C LEU A 430 -12.58 27.30 -19.26
N SER A 431 -11.32 27.69 -19.06
CA SER A 431 -10.71 28.80 -19.78
C SER A 431 -10.49 28.45 -21.27
N GLU A 432 -10.37 29.49 -22.10
CA GLU A 432 -9.99 29.27 -23.50
C GLU A 432 -8.59 28.67 -23.61
N ARG A 433 -8.41 27.76 -24.57
CA ARG A 433 -7.12 27.10 -24.85
C ARG A 433 -6.55 26.38 -23.61
N THR A 434 -7.43 25.73 -22.86
CA THR A 434 -7.08 24.90 -21.71
C THR A 434 -7.34 23.42 -22.01
N TYR A 435 -6.40 22.56 -21.62
CA TYR A 435 -6.64 21.14 -21.43
C TYR A 435 -6.91 20.89 -19.95
N TRP A 436 -8.12 20.46 -19.65
CA TRP A 436 -8.52 20.11 -18.29
C TRP A 436 -8.52 18.60 -18.13
N HIS A 437 -8.01 18.13 -17.01
CA HIS A 437 -8.23 16.76 -16.55
C HIS A 437 -8.60 16.77 -15.06
N PRO A 438 -9.39 15.79 -14.59
CA PRO A 438 -9.86 15.78 -13.21
C PRO A 438 -8.72 15.46 -12.26
N ASP A 439 -8.71 16.12 -11.10
CA ASP A 439 -7.90 15.64 -9.97
C ASP A 439 -8.54 14.41 -9.32
N TYR A 440 -9.87 14.30 -9.39
CA TYR A 440 -10.64 13.13 -8.99
C TYR A 440 -10.42 11.93 -9.93
N PRO A 441 -9.73 10.86 -9.49
CA PRO A 441 -9.34 9.76 -10.38
C PRO A 441 -10.50 8.88 -10.87
N PHE A 442 -11.67 9.00 -10.27
CA PHE A 442 -12.87 8.24 -10.65
C PHE A 442 -13.94 9.10 -11.27
N PHE A 443 -13.60 10.32 -11.71
CA PHE A 443 -14.51 11.14 -12.47
C PHE A 443 -15.08 10.30 -13.63
N PRO A 444 -16.40 10.14 -13.70
CA PRO A 444 -16.97 9.15 -14.58
C PRO A 444 -16.85 9.61 -16.04
N PHE A 445 -16.79 8.61 -16.93
CA PHE A 445 -17.10 8.72 -18.35
C PHE A 445 -16.04 9.39 -19.25
N ILE A 446 -15.26 10.36 -18.76
CA ILE A 446 -14.14 11.01 -19.47
C ILE A 446 -12.91 11.18 -18.55
N ASP A 447 -11.72 11.30 -19.14
CA ASP A 447 -10.47 11.55 -18.42
C ASP A 447 -9.89 12.95 -18.71
N ALA A 448 -10.38 13.66 -19.74
CA ALA A 448 -10.02 15.05 -20.00
C ALA A 448 -11.03 15.78 -20.90
N VAL A 449 -10.97 17.10 -20.91
CA VAL A 449 -11.68 18.00 -21.81
C VAL A 449 -10.70 19.01 -22.39
N VAL A 450 -10.75 19.21 -23.71
CA VAL A 450 -9.88 20.17 -24.37
C VAL A 450 -10.56 20.87 -25.53
N MET A 451 -10.29 22.16 -25.68
CA MET A 451 -10.60 22.91 -26.89
C MET A 451 -9.42 22.88 -27.85
N CYS A 452 -9.60 22.30 -29.03
CA CYS A 452 -8.52 21.92 -29.93
C CYS A 452 -8.92 22.03 -31.42
N GLU A 453 -7.92 21.95 -32.29
CA GLU A 453 -8.10 21.96 -33.74
C GLU A 453 -8.40 20.55 -34.25
N ALA A 454 -9.47 20.40 -35.03
CA ALA A 454 -9.84 19.17 -35.70
C ALA A 454 -9.83 19.35 -37.22
N PHE A 455 -9.33 18.34 -37.93
CA PHE A 455 -9.21 18.36 -39.39
C PHE A 455 -10.19 17.38 -39.99
N LYS A 456 -11.09 17.86 -40.84
CA LYS A 456 -12.07 17.02 -41.53
C LYS A 456 -11.40 16.26 -42.65
N SER A 457 -11.81 15.01 -42.88
CA SER A 457 -11.27 14.19 -43.96
C SER A 457 -11.33 14.93 -45.31
N GLY A 458 -10.18 15.15 -45.94
CA GLY A 458 -10.06 15.86 -47.21
C GLY A 458 -10.07 17.40 -47.12
N SER A 459 -10.02 17.98 -45.91
CA SER A 459 -9.86 19.42 -45.68
C SER A 459 -8.60 19.69 -44.86
N ASN A 460 -7.77 20.63 -45.34
CA ASN A 460 -6.62 21.12 -44.57
C ASN A 460 -6.95 22.33 -43.67
N ARG A 461 -8.20 22.81 -43.68
CA ARG A 461 -8.62 23.89 -42.78
C ARG A 461 -9.06 23.28 -41.44
N PRO A 462 -8.45 23.66 -40.32
CA PRO A 462 -8.89 23.22 -39.02
C PRO A 462 -10.21 23.87 -38.63
N GLU A 463 -10.99 23.15 -37.83
CA GLU A 463 -12.16 23.64 -37.11
C GLU A 463 -11.91 23.52 -35.61
N MET A 464 -12.34 24.50 -34.83
CA MET A 464 -12.25 24.43 -33.37
C MET A 464 -13.37 23.56 -32.81
N ILE A 465 -13.01 22.58 -31.99
CA ILE A 465 -13.97 21.71 -31.30
C ILE A 465 -13.64 21.60 -29.81
N VAL A 466 -14.62 21.16 -29.03
CA VAL A 466 -14.41 20.64 -27.67
C VAL A 466 -14.38 19.12 -27.73
N ALA A 467 -13.23 18.53 -27.39
CA ALA A 467 -13.05 17.09 -27.31
C ALA A 467 -13.17 16.61 -25.86
N TYR A 468 -14.11 15.69 -25.63
CA TYR A 468 -14.24 14.89 -24.42
C TYR A 468 -13.37 13.65 -24.58
N ILE A 469 -12.20 13.65 -23.96
CA ILE A 469 -11.18 12.62 -24.09
C ILE A 469 -11.43 11.51 -23.08
N GLN A 470 -11.40 10.27 -23.56
CA GLN A 470 -11.31 9.09 -22.73
C GLN A 470 -10.10 8.24 -23.16
N ALA A 471 -9.07 8.22 -22.34
CA ALA A 471 -7.97 7.27 -22.44
C ALA A 471 -8.44 5.86 -22.04
N THR A 472 -8.03 4.84 -22.79
CA THR A 472 -8.29 3.45 -22.41
C THR A 472 -7.30 2.49 -23.03
N ILE A 473 -6.97 1.44 -22.27
CA ILE A 473 -6.20 0.27 -22.74
C ILE A 473 -7.10 -0.93 -23.06
N ARG A 474 -8.43 -0.74 -22.97
CA ARG A 474 -9.41 -1.81 -23.22
C ARG A 474 -9.86 -1.76 -24.67
N ASN A 475 -10.29 -2.90 -25.18
CA ASN A 475 -10.89 -3.02 -26.51
C ASN A 475 -12.39 -2.67 -26.54
N GLU A 476 -13.02 -2.41 -25.40
CA GLU A 476 -14.44 -2.00 -25.37
C GLU A 476 -14.77 -1.04 -24.24
N LYS A 477 -15.81 -0.24 -24.47
CA LYS A 477 -16.46 0.60 -23.45
C LYS A 477 -17.95 0.74 -23.73
N THR A 478 -18.75 0.81 -22.67
CA THR A 478 -20.15 1.21 -22.75
C THR A 478 -20.27 2.72 -22.62
N PHE A 479 -20.83 3.35 -23.65
CA PHE A 479 -21.18 4.76 -23.64
C PHE A 479 -22.31 5.02 -22.64
N LYS A 480 -22.31 6.21 -22.01
CA LYS A 480 -23.27 6.57 -20.97
C LYS A 480 -24.01 7.84 -21.35
N PRO A 481 -25.15 7.76 -22.05
CA PRO A 481 -25.88 8.94 -22.52
C PRO A 481 -26.27 9.92 -21.41
N HIS A 482 -26.60 9.41 -20.22
CA HIS A 482 -26.91 10.29 -19.07
C HIS A 482 -25.71 11.11 -18.60
N ARG A 483 -24.50 10.51 -18.55
CA ARG A 483 -23.27 11.23 -18.19
C ARG A 483 -22.89 12.25 -19.25
N LEU A 484 -23.12 11.95 -20.54
CA LEU A 484 -22.95 12.94 -21.60
C LEU A 484 -23.88 14.15 -21.39
N ARG A 485 -25.16 13.92 -21.03
CA ARG A 485 -26.08 15.03 -20.74
C ARG A 485 -25.59 15.90 -19.59
N GLU A 486 -25.19 15.30 -18.48
CA GLU A 486 -24.64 16.03 -17.32
C GLU A 486 -23.40 16.86 -17.69
N LEU A 487 -22.46 16.28 -18.46
CA LEU A 487 -21.31 17.00 -18.99
C LEU A 487 -21.72 18.17 -19.89
N ASN A 488 -22.64 17.93 -20.82
CA ASN A 488 -23.11 18.97 -21.73
C ASN A 488 -23.83 20.10 -20.98
N GLU A 489 -24.63 19.78 -19.97
CA GLU A 489 -25.29 20.76 -19.10
C GLU A 489 -24.29 21.61 -18.32
N ALA A 490 -23.21 21.00 -17.80
CA ALA A 490 -22.13 21.74 -17.14
C ALA A 490 -21.40 22.66 -18.14
N MET A 491 -21.07 22.14 -19.32
CA MET A 491 -20.34 22.88 -20.35
C MET A 491 -21.18 23.99 -20.99
N ASN A 492 -22.50 23.86 -21.05
CA ASN A 492 -23.42 24.89 -21.53
C ASN A 492 -23.50 26.11 -20.60
N LYS A 493 -23.06 25.99 -19.35
CA LYS A 493 -22.93 27.14 -18.43
C LYS A 493 -21.75 28.03 -18.80
N ASN A 494 -20.83 27.55 -19.63
CA ASN A 494 -19.67 28.30 -20.08
C ASN A 494 -19.98 29.01 -21.42
N PRO A 495 -20.05 30.36 -21.43
CA PRO A 495 -20.44 31.13 -22.60
C PRO A 495 -19.41 31.04 -23.74
N ASN A 496 -18.15 30.71 -23.45
CA ASN A 496 -17.08 30.68 -24.45
C ASN A 496 -17.12 29.42 -25.34
N ILE A 497 -17.91 28.41 -24.96
CA ILE A 497 -17.92 27.09 -25.60
C ILE A 497 -19.32 26.55 -25.88
N VAL A 498 -20.35 27.39 -25.73
CA VAL A 498 -21.74 26.99 -25.92
C VAL A 498 -22.05 26.65 -27.38
N ASP A 499 -21.47 27.39 -28.32
CA ASP A 499 -21.68 27.23 -29.76
C ASP A 499 -20.56 26.45 -30.47
N VAL A 500 -19.66 25.81 -29.70
CA VAL A 500 -18.54 25.04 -30.24
C VAL A 500 -18.94 23.57 -30.38
N ASN A 501 -18.63 22.98 -31.55
CA ASN A 501 -18.90 21.58 -31.83
C ASN A 501 -18.19 20.66 -30.82
N ARG A 502 -18.88 19.60 -30.41
CA ARG A 502 -18.41 18.67 -29.36
C ARG A 502 -18.23 17.27 -29.90
N ALA A 503 -17.19 16.61 -29.44
CA ALA A 503 -16.93 15.22 -29.80
C ALA A 503 -16.48 14.40 -28.59
N PHE A 504 -16.92 13.15 -28.53
CA PHE A 504 -16.40 12.17 -27.59
C PHE A 504 -15.32 11.34 -28.27
N VAL A 505 -14.11 11.40 -27.75
CA VAL A 505 -12.92 10.81 -28.36
C VAL A 505 -12.36 9.76 -27.42
N VAL A 506 -12.42 8.50 -27.84
CA VAL A 506 -11.72 7.40 -27.17
C VAL A 506 -10.29 7.32 -27.70
N VAL A 507 -9.30 7.32 -26.82
CA VAL A 507 -7.88 7.29 -27.18
C VAL A 507 -7.25 5.99 -26.70
N GLY A 508 -6.86 5.12 -27.63
CA GLY A 508 -6.19 3.84 -27.37
C GLY A 508 -4.67 3.89 -27.60
N PRO A 509 -3.88 2.99 -26.96
CA PRO A 509 -2.42 3.02 -26.99
C PRO A 509 -1.81 2.46 -28.27
N ASP A 510 -2.59 1.79 -29.13
CA ASP A 510 -2.06 1.22 -30.36
C ASP A 510 -3.15 1.04 -31.42
N SER A 511 -2.71 0.91 -32.68
CA SER A 511 -3.60 0.75 -33.83
C SER A 511 -4.51 -0.48 -33.76
N THR A 512 -4.04 -1.59 -33.18
CA THR A 512 -4.82 -2.82 -33.03
C THR A 512 -6.01 -2.60 -32.11
N ILE A 513 -5.76 -1.97 -30.95
CA ILE A 513 -6.83 -1.63 -30.00
C ILE A 513 -7.81 -0.65 -30.64
N CYS A 514 -7.34 0.40 -31.31
CA CYS A 514 -8.23 1.37 -31.94
C CYS A 514 -9.08 0.78 -33.07
N GLU A 515 -8.51 -0.11 -33.89
CA GLU A 515 -9.22 -0.73 -35.01
C GLU A 515 -10.29 -1.70 -34.51
N THR A 516 -9.99 -2.46 -33.46
CA THR A 516 -10.90 -3.44 -32.87
C THR A 516 -11.83 -2.86 -31.79
N PHE A 517 -11.64 -1.59 -31.43
CA PHE A 517 -12.38 -0.96 -30.35
C PHE A 517 -13.89 -0.94 -30.60
N THR A 518 -14.65 -1.35 -29.58
CA THR A 518 -16.12 -1.35 -29.60
C THR A 518 -16.68 -0.37 -28.56
N LEU A 519 -17.32 0.70 -29.03
CA LEU A 519 -18.11 1.60 -28.20
C LEU A 519 -19.57 1.15 -28.20
N ARG A 520 -20.00 0.44 -27.15
CA ARG A 520 -21.38 -0.02 -26.99
C ARG A 520 -22.29 1.16 -26.62
N ASP A 521 -23.53 1.13 -27.08
CA ASP A 521 -24.56 2.15 -26.80
C ASP A 521 -24.17 3.58 -27.24
N ALA A 522 -23.29 3.68 -28.25
CA ALA A 522 -22.94 4.96 -28.84
C ALA A 522 -24.18 5.62 -29.47
N PRO A 523 -24.33 6.96 -29.34
CA PRO A 523 -25.39 7.70 -30.02
C PRO A 523 -25.18 7.64 -31.54
N ASN A 524 -26.23 7.94 -32.32
CA ASN A 524 -26.03 8.11 -33.75
C ASN A 524 -25.02 9.24 -33.98
N PRO A 525 -24.12 9.12 -34.97
CA PRO A 525 -23.16 10.18 -35.28
C PRO A 525 -23.80 11.53 -35.64
N GLU A 526 -25.05 11.53 -36.10
CA GLU A 526 -25.85 12.74 -36.34
C GLU A 526 -26.31 13.42 -35.04
N ASP A 527 -26.50 12.66 -33.96
CA ASP A 527 -26.94 13.18 -32.65
C ASP A 527 -25.76 13.70 -31.85
N PHE A 528 -24.64 12.96 -31.85
CA PHE A 528 -23.42 13.35 -31.16
C PHE A 528 -22.21 12.62 -31.74
N LEU A 529 -21.16 13.38 -32.06
CA LEU A 529 -19.98 12.80 -32.68
C LEU A 529 -19.19 11.95 -31.69
N THR A 530 -19.06 10.65 -31.99
CA THR A 530 -18.18 9.73 -31.26
C THR A 530 -17.08 9.23 -32.19
N MET A 531 -15.84 9.23 -31.69
CA MET A 531 -14.66 8.87 -32.47
C MET A 531 -13.71 8.02 -31.64
N VAL A 532 -12.94 7.20 -32.33
CA VAL A 532 -11.87 6.39 -31.77
C VAL A 532 -10.58 6.83 -32.43
N SER A 533 -9.57 7.10 -31.61
CA SER A 533 -8.25 7.55 -32.03
C SER A 533 -7.15 6.75 -31.36
N CYS A 534 -5.95 6.85 -31.94
CA CYS A 534 -4.75 6.27 -31.37
C CYS A 534 -3.78 7.34 -30.94
N PHE A 535 -3.16 7.08 -29.79
CA PHE A 535 -1.97 7.76 -29.32
C PHE A 535 -0.97 6.65 -28.93
N ASP A 536 -0.04 6.33 -29.83
CA ASP A 536 0.91 5.24 -29.62
C ASP A 536 2.12 5.70 -28.81
N PRO A 537 2.28 5.28 -27.53
CA PRO A 537 3.44 5.63 -26.73
C PRO A 537 4.77 5.21 -27.37
N HIS A 538 4.78 4.15 -28.18
CA HIS A 538 6.01 3.64 -28.80
C HIS A 538 6.45 4.50 -30.00
N GLU A 539 5.62 5.43 -30.50
CA GLU A 539 6.06 6.41 -31.50
C GLU A 539 7.11 7.40 -30.95
N PHE A 540 7.17 7.60 -29.62
CA PHE A 540 8.18 8.45 -28.99
C PHE A 540 9.59 7.86 -28.99
N GLU A 541 9.78 6.57 -29.31
CA GLU A 541 11.12 5.99 -29.50
C GLU A 541 11.75 6.36 -30.85
N ARG A 542 10.93 6.80 -31.81
CA ARG A 542 11.34 7.00 -33.21
C ARG A 542 11.72 8.45 -33.52
N GLN A 543 11.71 9.33 -32.52
CA GLN A 543 12.12 10.74 -32.58
C GLN A 543 13.40 10.93 -31.79
#